data_AF-A0A0R2D026-F1
#
_entry.id   AF-A0A0R2D026-F1
#
_cell.length_a   1.000
_cell.length_b   1.000
_cell.length_c   1.000
_cell.angle_alpha   90.00
_cell.angle_beta   90.00
_cell.angle_gamma   90.00
#
_symmetry.space_group_name_H-M   'P 1'
#
loop_
_entity.id
_entity.type
_entity.pdbx_description
1 polymer ?
#
loop_
_entity_poly.entity_id
_entity_poly.type
_entity_poly.pdbx_seq_one_letter_code
_entity_poly.pdbx_strand_id
1 'polypeptide(L)'
;MMVVIGGINLLGVCQPRTAWADDTTATSSQASTGIDPQLTLTGGNRLLVGQHQQLIGRVINNTVHPRWSSSNPRVIKVNQSGEIKGLKAGKATVKISYHNVAKYKTIRVVQ
;
A
#
# COMPACT_ATOMS: atom_id res chain seq x y z
N MET A 1 22.39 46.72 -0.29
CA MET A 1 22.57 45.26 -0.46
C MET A 1 21.40 44.58 0.23
N MET A 2 20.66 43.76 -0.52
CA MET A 2 19.42 43.06 -0.19
C MET A 2 19.66 42.00 0.92
N VAL A 3 18.73 41.44 1.72
CA VAL A 3 17.28 41.14 1.60
C VAL A 3 16.64 41.07 3.01
N VAL A 4 15.56 41.84 3.19
CA VAL A 4 14.23 41.54 3.78
C VAL A 4 14.06 40.49 4.90
N ILE A 5 13.53 41.02 6.01
CA ILE A 5 12.83 40.44 7.17
C ILE A 5 11.43 39.86 6.84
N GLY A 6 11.01 38.79 7.53
CA GLY A 6 9.60 38.35 7.60
C GLY A 6 9.48 36.83 7.77
N GLY A 7 8.94 36.24 8.83
CA GLY A 7 7.86 36.72 9.69
C GLY A 7 6.51 36.39 9.07
N ILE A 8 6.07 35.13 9.11
CA ILE A 8 4.65 34.79 8.88
C ILE A 8 4.29 33.51 9.65
N ASN A 9 3.96 33.71 10.93
CA ASN A 9 2.91 32.94 11.56
C ASN A 9 1.57 33.57 11.13
N LEU A 10 0.56 32.71 10.97
CA LEU A 10 -0.85 32.96 11.23
C LEU A 10 -1.78 33.26 10.02
N LEU A 11 -2.74 32.32 9.88
CA LEU A 11 -4.12 32.41 9.36
C LEU A 11 -4.36 32.66 7.87
N GLY A 12 -4.83 31.59 7.21
CA GLY A 12 -6.08 31.55 6.43
C GLY A 12 -6.23 32.55 5.28
N VAL A 13 -6.18 32.05 4.04
CA VAL A 13 -6.86 32.71 2.93
C VAL A 13 -7.37 31.72 1.88
N CYS A 14 -8.60 31.97 1.47
CA CYS A 14 -9.42 31.27 0.49
C CYS A 14 -8.79 31.18 -0.91
N GLN A 15 -9.14 30.12 -1.65
CA GLN A 15 -8.93 29.98 -3.10
C GLN A 15 -9.88 30.95 -3.87
N PRO A 16 -9.64 31.34 -5.14
CA PRO A 16 -9.89 30.41 -6.27
C PRO A 16 -9.02 30.57 -7.56
N ARG A 17 -8.87 29.43 -8.26
CA ARG A 17 -8.92 29.25 -9.75
C ARG A 17 -7.80 29.83 -10.64
N THR A 18 -6.79 29.01 -10.96
CA THR A 18 -6.53 28.43 -12.31
C THR A 18 -5.39 27.39 -12.22
N ALA A 19 -5.46 26.36 -13.07
CA ALA A 19 -4.81 25.06 -12.93
C ALA A 19 -3.30 25.02 -13.21
N TRP A 20 -2.57 24.30 -12.35
CA TRP A 20 -1.65 23.23 -12.74
C TRP A 20 -1.93 22.06 -11.82
N ALA A 21 -2.50 21.00 -12.39
CA ALA A 21 -2.56 19.71 -11.73
C ALA A 21 -1.19 19.05 -11.96
N ASP A 22 -0.34 19.09 -10.96
CA ASP A 22 0.58 17.98 -10.74
C ASP A 22 0.05 17.27 -9.51
N ASP A 23 -0.88 16.37 -9.80
CA ASP A 23 -1.15 15.17 -9.02
C ASP A 23 0.20 14.57 -8.67
N THR A 24 0.73 14.94 -7.50
CA THR A 24 1.81 14.18 -6.90
C THR A 24 1.13 12.92 -6.40
N THR A 25 0.88 12.03 -7.35
CA THR A 25 0.75 10.58 -7.20
C THR A 25 1.29 10.23 -5.84
N ALA A 26 0.43 9.63 -5.02
CA ALA A 26 0.76 9.04 -3.74
C ALA A 26 2.02 8.16 -3.91
N THR A 27 3.17 8.81 -3.85
CA THR A 27 4.47 8.18 -3.88
C THR A 27 4.57 7.75 -2.45
N SER A 28 4.12 6.52 -2.20
CA SER A 28 4.57 5.76 -1.06
C SER A 28 6.08 5.52 -1.24
N SER A 29 6.88 6.57 -1.14
CA SER A 29 8.31 6.48 -0.91
C SER A 29 8.45 6.01 0.52
N GLN A 30 8.30 4.69 0.71
CA GLN A 30 8.92 4.06 1.86
C GLN A 30 10.42 4.18 1.64
N ALA A 31 10.97 5.32 2.09
CA ALA A 31 12.35 5.45 2.45
C ALA A 31 12.58 4.51 3.64
N SER A 32 12.84 3.23 3.34
CA SER A 32 13.40 2.28 4.28
C SER A 32 14.88 2.59 4.38
N THR A 33 15.25 3.40 5.36
CA THR A 33 16.63 3.55 5.82
C THR A 33 16.90 2.44 6.83
N GLY A 34 17.85 1.56 6.52
CA GLY A 34 18.58 0.77 7.52
C GLY A 34 18.13 -0.69 7.73
N ILE A 35 18.86 -1.63 7.12
CA ILE A 35 18.97 -3.06 7.52
C ILE A 35 17.62 -3.81 7.69
N ASP A 36 16.50 -3.28 7.17
CA ASP A 36 15.23 -3.97 7.17
C ASP A 36 15.21 -5.04 6.06
N PRO A 37 14.73 -6.28 6.33
CA PRO A 37 14.55 -7.26 5.27
C PRO A 37 13.59 -6.67 4.24
N GLN A 38 14.09 -6.51 3.02
CA GLN A 38 13.38 -5.83 1.94
C GLN A 38 12.19 -6.68 1.49
N LEU A 39 11.04 -6.48 2.15
CA LEU A 39 9.76 -7.14 1.86
C LEU A 39 8.98 -6.27 0.88
N THR A 40 8.92 -6.71 -0.38
CA THR A 40 8.15 -6.02 -1.42
C THR A 40 6.86 -6.78 -1.68
N LEU A 41 5.71 -6.11 -1.60
CA LEU A 41 4.40 -6.68 -1.88
C LEU A 41 3.86 -6.15 -3.20
N THR A 42 3.97 -6.95 -4.26
CA THR A 42 3.51 -6.60 -5.60
C THR A 42 2.21 -7.32 -5.94
N GLY A 43 1.26 -6.59 -6.51
CA GLY A 43 -0.02 -7.16 -6.95
C GLY A 43 -1.11 -6.11 -7.13
N GLY A 44 -2.19 -6.55 -7.78
CA GLY A 44 -3.37 -5.73 -8.06
C GLY A 44 -4.05 -5.22 -6.79
N ASN A 45 -4.61 -4.02 -6.87
CA ASN A 45 -5.45 -3.41 -5.83
C ASN A 45 -6.95 -3.64 -6.09
N ARG A 46 -7.29 -4.28 -7.21
CA ARG A 46 -8.64 -4.57 -7.66
C ARG A 46 -8.73 -6.03 -8.09
N LEU A 47 -9.76 -6.71 -7.62
CA LEU A 47 -10.05 -8.11 -7.91
C LEU A 47 -11.52 -8.26 -8.25
N LEU A 48 -11.88 -9.16 -9.17
CA LEU A 48 -13.29 -9.47 -9.42
C LEU A 48 -13.76 -10.61 -8.49
N VAL A 49 -15.05 -10.64 -8.15
CA VAL A 49 -15.63 -11.76 -7.41
C VAL A 49 -15.44 -13.06 -8.19
N GLY A 50 -15.00 -14.10 -7.51
CA GLY A 50 -14.69 -15.41 -8.09
C GLY A 50 -13.28 -15.53 -8.67
N GLN A 51 -12.58 -14.41 -8.92
CA GLN A 51 -11.24 -14.41 -9.48
C GLN A 51 -10.16 -14.65 -8.42
N HIS A 52 -9.07 -15.25 -8.88
CA HIS A 52 -7.81 -15.37 -8.13
C HIS A 52 -6.76 -14.38 -8.65
N GLN A 53 -5.88 -13.95 -7.77
CA GLN A 53 -4.76 -13.09 -8.10
C GLN A 53 -3.54 -13.54 -7.29
N GLN A 54 -2.40 -13.65 -7.95
CA GLN A 54 -1.13 -13.90 -7.28
C GLN A 54 -0.61 -12.58 -6.69
N LEU A 55 -0.35 -12.53 -5.38
CA LEU A 55 0.46 -11.50 -4.76
C LEU A 55 1.90 -12.01 -4.63
N ILE A 56 2.85 -11.20 -5.08
CA ILE A 56 4.27 -11.54 -5.06
C ILE A 56 4.89 -10.81 -3.87
N GLY A 57 5.21 -11.56 -2.83
CA GLY A 57 5.99 -11.11 -1.68
C GLY A 57 7.47 -11.42 -1.89
N ARG A 58 8.24 -10.50 -2.48
CA ARG A 58 9.68 -10.72 -2.66
C ARG A 58 10.43 -10.35 -1.39
N VAL A 59 11.25 -11.27 -0.90
CA VAL A 59 12.13 -11.10 0.26
C VAL A 59 13.55 -11.39 -0.18
N ILE A 60 14.48 -10.46 0.04
CA ILE A 60 15.90 -10.62 -0.34
C ILE A 60 16.64 -11.36 0.79
N ASN A 61 17.52 -12.31 0.45
CA ASN A 61 18.36 -13.11 1.37
C ASN A 61 17.59 -13.96 2.39
N ASN A 62 16.76 -14.90 1.93
CA ASN A 62 15.85 -15.60 2.82
C ASN A 62 15.56 -17.07 2.43
N THR A 63 15.50 -17.93 3.44
CA THR A 63 15.17 -19.37 3.37
C THR A 63 13.75 -19.70 3.87
N VAL A 64 13.06 -18.76 4.54
CA VAL A 64 11.77 -18.92 5.23
C VAL A 64 10.64 -18.22 4.46
N HIS A 65 9.50 -18.86 4.29
CA HIS A 65 8.36 -18.27 3.58
C HIS A 65 7.67 -17.17 4.39
N PRO A 66 7.21 -16.06 3.76
CA PRO A 66 6.46 -15.01 4.44
C PRO A 66 5.08 -15.53 4.89
N ARG A 67 4.58 -15.00 6.02
CA ARG A 67 3.22 -15.31 6.50
C ARG A 67 2.22 -14.33 5.92
N TRP A 68 1.11 -14.88 5.44
CA TRP A 68 0.00 -14.12 4.88
C TRP A 68 -1.21 -14.20 5.79
N SER A 69 -1.92 -13.08 5.93
CA SER A 69 -3.18 -13.01 6.66
C SER A 69 -4.12 -12.03 5.96
N SER A 70 -5.41 -12.34 5.95
CA SER A 70 -6.45 -11.45 5.43
C SER A 70 -7.27 -10.92 6.60
N SER A 71 -7.54 -9.62 6.61
CA SER A 71 -8.42 -9.00 7.63
C SER A 71 -9.87 -9.46 7.48
N ASN A 72 -10.28 -9.94 6.30
CA ASN A 72 -11.65 -10.36 6.01
C ASN A 72 -11.67 -11.62 5.14
N PRO A 73 -11.56 -12.83 5.72
CA PRO A 73 -11.55 -14.09 4.97
C PRO A 73 -12.88 -14.39 4.23
N ARG A 74 -13.99 -13.76 4.63
CA ARG A 74 -15.29 -13.85 3.94
C ARG A 74 -15.32 -13.09 2.61
N VAL A 75 -14.45 -12.10 2.44
CA VAL A 75 -14.38 -11.24 1.24
C VAL A 75 -13.21 -11.67 0.37
N ILE A 76 -12.03 -11.84 0.98
CA ILE A 76 -10.82 -12.31 0.29
C ILE A 76 -10.15 -13.40 1.13
N LYS A 77 -9.95 -14.58 0.51
CA LYS A 77 -9.13 -15.65 1.07
C LYS A 77 -7.70 -15.51 0.53
N VAL A 78 -6.69 -15.72 1.36
CA VAL A 78 -5.28 -15.71 0.95
C VAL A 78 -4.64 -17.05 1.31
N ASN A 79 -3.90 -17.63 0.36
CA ASN A 79 -3.14 -18.86 0.53
C ASN A 79 -1.70 -18.55 0.94
N GLN A 80 -0.99 -19.56 1.44
CA GLN A 80 0.39 -19.40 1.94
C GLN A 80 1.40 -19.01 0.85
N SER A 81 1.08 -19.31 -0.42
CA SER A 81 1.84 -18.89 -1.59
C SER A 81 1.59 -17.43 -2.02
N GLY A 82 0.68 -16.72 -1.33
CA GLY A 82 0.26 -15.36 -1.70
C GLY A 82 -0.85 -15.27 -2.74
N GLU A 83 -1.46 -16.40 -3.13
CA GLU A 83 -2.63 -16.40 -4.00
C GLU A 83 -3.86 -15.93 -3.20
N ILE A 84 -4.48 -14.85 -3.66
CA ILE A 84 -5.71 -14.31 -3.10
C ILE A 84 -6.91 -14.68 -3.98
N LYS A 85 -8.05 -15.01 -3.37
CA LYS A 85 -9.32 -15.28 -4.06
C LYS A 85 -10.41 -14.38 -3.53
N GLY A 86 -11.05 -13.62 -4.42
CA GLY A 86 -12.20 -12.79 -4.11
C GLY A 86 -13.45 -13.66 -4.03
N LEU A 87 -14.10 -13.70 -2.87
CA LEU A 87 -15.34 -14.46 -2.67
C LEU A 87 -16.57 -13.57 -2.74
N LYS A 88 -16.46 -12.32 -2.28
CA LYS A 88 -17.57 -11.36 -2.23
C LYS A 88 -17.06 -9.95 -2.53
N ALA A 89 -17.89 -9.12 -3.15
CA ALA A 89 -17.57 -7.72 -3.35
C ALA A 89 -17.42 -7.00 -2.01
N GLY A 90 -16.40 -6.15 -1.89
CA GLY A 90 -16.05 -5.50 -0.64
C GLY A 90 -14.60 -5.04 -0.61
N LYS A 91 -14.16 -4.56 0.56
CA LYS A 91 -12.77 -4.16 0.78
C LYS A 91 -12.14 -5.09 1.80
N ALA A 92 -10.96 -5.60 1.50
CA ALA A 92 -10.19 -6.40 2.44
C ALA A 92 -8.72 -6.00 2.40
N THR A 93 -8.12 -5.98 3.58
CA THR A 93 -6.70 -5.68 3.75
C THR A 93 -5.96 -6.97 3.97
N VAL A 94 -5.02 -7.28 3.08
CA VAL A 94 -4.09 -8.39 3.18
C VAL A 94 -2.83 -7.89 3.85
N LYS A 95 -2.42 -8.56 4.92
CA LYS A 95 -1.18 -8.33 5.63
C LYS A 95 -0.21 -9.46 5.32
N ILE A 96 0.98 -9.09 4.90
CA ILE A 96 2.13 -9.98 4.77
C ILE A 96 3.12 -9.61 5.87
N SER A 97 3.58 -10.60 6.63
CA SER A 97 4.57 -10.42 7.68
C SER A 97 5.73 -11.38 7.48
N TYR A 98 6.94 -10.84 7.61
CA TYR A 98 8.18 -11.58 7.48
C TYR A 98 9.17 -11.08 8.56
N HIS A 99 9.54 -11.97 9.49
CA HIS A 99 10.36 -11.65 10.67
C HIS A 99 9.86 -10.38 11.38
N ASN A 100 10.64 -9.30 11.35
CA ASN A 100 10.32 -8.04 12.03
C ASN A 100 9.67 -7.00 11.11
N VAL A 101 9.30 -7.37 9.87
CA VAL A 101 8.71 -6.48 8.88
C VAL A 101 7.32 -6.97 8.50
N ALA A 102 6.36 -6.04 8.44
CA ALA A 102 5.04 -6.32 7.91
C ALA A 102 4.64 -5.26 6.88
N LYS A 103 3.98 -5.70 5.81
CA LYS A 103 3.35 -4.83 4.80
C LYS A 103 1.87 -5.11 4.72
N TYR A 104 1.13 -4.10 4.32
CA TYR A 104 -0.32 -4.14 4.21
C TYR A 104 -0.71 -3.73 2.79
N LYS A 105 -1.68 -4.44 2.22
CA LYS A 105 -2.25 -4.11 0.92
C LYS A 105 -3.76 -4.18 1.00
N THR A 106 -4.39 -3.05 0.72
CA THR A 106 -5.83 -2.98 0.59
C THR A 106 -6.23 -3.38 -0.82
N ILE A 107 -7.08 -4.39 -0.94
CA ILE A 107 -7.66 -4.85 -2.21
C ILE A 107 -9.16 -4.58 -2.18
N ARG A 108 -9.67 -4.06 -3.29
CA ARG A 108 -11.11 -3.92 -3.53
C ARG A 108 -11.59 -5.04 -4.42
N VAL A 109 -12.57 -5.79 -3.94
CA VAL A 109 -13.28 -6.79 -4.73
C VAL A 109 -14.52 -6.14 -5.33
N VAL A 110 -14.64 -6.20 -6.65
CA VAL A 110 -15.77 -5.70 -7.44
C VAL A 110 -16.50 -6.88 -8.10
N GLN A 111 -17.78 -6.71 -8.43
CA GLN A 111 -18.52 -7.70 -9.21
C GLN A 111 -18.28 -7.54 -10.70
#